data_AF-A0A076EIG9-F1
#
_entry.id   AF-A0A076EIG9-F1
#
_cell.length_a   1.000
_cell.length_b   1.000
_cell.length_c   1.000
_cell.angle_alpha   90.00
_cell.angle_beta   90.00
_cell.angle_gamma   90.00
#
_symmetry.space_group_name_H-M   'P 1'
#
loop_
_entity.id
_entity.type
_entity.pdbx_description
1 polymer ?
#
loop_
_entity_poly.entity_id
_entity_poly.type
_entity_poly.pdbx_seq_one_letter_code
_entity_poly.pdbx_strand_id
1 'polypeptide(L)'
;MDTARFFELATEVFEVLGVLAMVVGFVFAFFLAVRAWRRTGDGAQAFKTLRESLGGAILLGLELLVAADIVKTVTSTPSLTDAAVLGVIVLIRTVLSLSIEIEIDGVAPWRKALVTGPQVLARAARSSAGQEPASDR
;
A
#
# COMPACT_ATOMS: atom_id res chain seq x y z
N MET A 1 -13.99 32.78 -10.47
CA MET A 1 -12.60 32.41 -10.80
C MET A 1 -11.90 31.70 -9.63
N ASP A 2 -12.60 31.43 -8.52
CA ASP A 2 -11.99 30.90 -7.29
C ASP A 2 -12.02 29.37 -7.17
N THR A 3 -12.97 28.71 -7.83
CA THR A 3 -13.14 27.25 -7.72
C THR A 3 -12.02 26.47 -8.40
N ALA A 4 -11.64 26.82 -9.63
CA ALA A 4 -10.54 26.16 -10.35
C ALA A 4 -9.22 26.21 -9.57
N ARG A 5 -8.88 27.39 -9.04
CA ARG A 5 -7.67 27.60 -8.24
C ARG A 5 -7.69 26.82 -6.93
N PHE A 6 -8.86 26.70 -6.28
CA PHE A 6 -9.01 25.86 -5.10
C PHE A 6 -8.73 24.38 -5.39
N PHE A 7 -9.26 23.87 -6.51
CA PHE A 7 -9.04 22.48 -6.91
C PHE A 7 -7.59 22.20 -7.30
N GLU A 8 -6.93 23.10 -8.03
CA GLU A 8 -5.50 23.00 -8.34
C GLU A 8 -4.64 22.92 -7.07
N LEU A 9 -4.89 23.83 -6.12
CA LEU A 9 -4.20 23.82 -4.81
C LEU A 9 -4.47 22.54 -4.02
N ALA A 10 -5.72 22.06 -4.00
CA ALA A 10 -6.06 20.82 -3.30
C ALA A 10 -5.32 19.62 -3.91
N THR A 11 -5.33 19.49 -5.25
CA THR A 11 -4.59 18.45 -5.96
C THR A 11 -3.09 18.51 -5.65
N GLU A 12 -2.47 19.68 -5.74
CA GLU A 12 -1.03 19.85 -5.46
C GLU A 12 -0.70 19.48 -4.01
N VAL A 13 -1.53 19.88 -3.04
CA VAL A 13 -1.33 19.52 -1.63
C VAL A 13 -1.41 18.01 -1.43
N PHE A 14 -2.40 17.32 -2.01
CA PHE A 14 -2.49 15.86 -1.91
C PHE A 14 -1.31 15.16 -2.58
N GLU A 15 -0.86 15.65 -3.74
CA GLU A 15 0.34 15.14 -4.43
C GLU A 15 1.59 15.26 -3.54
N VAL A 16 1.83 16.47 -3.00
CA VAL A 16 2.97 16.74 -2.13
C VAL A 16 2.92 15.90 -0.86
N LEU A 17 1.76 15.81 -0.20
CA LEU A 17 1.60 15.00 1.01
C LEU A 17 1.81 13.52 0.73
N GLY A 18 1.30 13.01 -0.39
CA GLY A 18 1.48 11.62 -0.81
C GLY A 18 2.94 11.27 -1.05
N VAL A 19 3.65 12.11 -1.80
CA VAL A 19 5.09 11.95 -2.05
C VAL A 19 5.89 12.07 -0.74
N LEU A 20 5.57 13.06 0.09
CA LEU A 20 6.26 13.28 1.35
C LEU A 20 6.08 12.09 2.31
N ALA A 21 4.87 11.52 2.39
CA ALA A 21 4.59 10.33 3.20
C ALA A 21 5.46 9.15 2.75
N MET A 22 5.61 8.92 1.44
CA MET A 22 6.48 7.86 0.91
C MET A 22 7.95 8.12 1.23
N VAL A 23 8.44 9.35 1.06
CA VAL A 23 9.84 9.70 1.31
C VAL A 23 10.19 9.58 2.80
N VAL A 24 9.38 10.16 3.68
CA VAL A 24 9.57 10.09 5.14
C VAL A 24 9.48 8.65 5.60
N GLY A 25 8.48 7.91 5.12
CA GLY A 25 8.30 6.51 5.48
C GLY A 25 9.43 5.62 4.96
N PHE A 26 10.00 5.90 3.79
CA PHE A 26 11.20 5.21 3.29
C PHE A 26 12.40 5.42 4.21
N VAL A 27 12.70 6.68 4.57
CA VAL A 27 13.81 7.02 5.48
C VAL A 27 13.61 6.35 6.84
N PHE A 28 12.38 6.39 7.37
CA PHE A 28 12.03 5.76 8.63
C PHE A 28 12.16 4.24 8.57
N ALA A 29 11.68 3.60 7.50
CA ALA A 29 11.79 2.16 7.28
C ALA A 29 13.26 1.72 7.23
N PHE A 30 14.11 2.48 6.54
CA PHE A 30 15.54 2.21 6.46
C PHE A 30 16.22 2.34 7.82
N PHE A 31 15.89 3.40 8.58
CA PHE A 31 16.39 3.58 9.94
C PHE A 31 16.00 2.41 10.86
N LEU A 32 14.75 1.95 10.80
CA LEU A 32 14.27 0.80 11.58
C LEU A 32 14.98 -0.49 11.18
N ALA A 33 15.19 -0.73 9.89
CA ALA A 33 15.90 -1.90 9.39
C ALA A 33 17.36 -1.95 9.87
N VAL A 34 18.08 -0.83 9.77
CA VAL A 34 19.46 -0.71 10.28
C VAL A 34 19.50 -0.91 11.80
N ARG A 35 18.55 -0.35 12.53
CA ARG A 35 18.43 -0.53 13.98
C ARG A 35 18.15 -1.98 14.35
N ALA A 36 17.26 -2.67 13.62
CA ALA A 36 16.96 -4.08 13.82
C ALA A 36 18.20 -4.94 13.59
N TRP A 37 18.89 -4.74 12.46
CA TRP A 37 20.12 -5.46 12.14
C TRP A 37 21.22 -5.26 13.19
N ARG A 38 21.44 -4.02 13.65
CA ARG A 38 22.43 -3.73 14.70
C ARG A 38 22.10 -4.39 16.05
N ARG A 39 20.82 -4.66 16.33
CA ARG A 39 20.39 -5.29 17.59
C ARG A 39 20.43 -6.81 17.55
N THR A 40 20.06 -7.42 16.43
CA THR A 40 19.91 -8.89 16.35
C THR A 40 20.99 -9.58 15.53
N GLY A 41 21.72 -8.84 14.67
CA GLY A 41 22.66 -9.41 13.71
C GLY A 41 21.99 -10.17 12.56
N ASP A 42 20.65 -10.28 12.57
CA ASP A 42 19.87 -11.06 11.61
C ASP A 42 19.39 -10.18 10.44
N GLY A 43 19.97 -10.43 9.27
CA GLY A 43 19.61 -9.74 8.02
C GLY A 43 18.20 -10.06 7.54
N ALA A 44 17.67 -11.26 7.81
CA ALA A 44 16.32 -11.64 7.41
C ALA A 44 15.27 -10.84 8.21
N GLN A 45 15.51 -10.66 9.50
CA GLN A 45 14.64 -9.83 10.34
C GLN A 45 14.69 -8.35 9.92
N ALA A 46 15.88 -7.81 9.67
CA ALA A 46 16.04 -6.43 9.20
C ALA A 46 15.32 -6.18 7.87
N PHE A 47 15.43 -7.13 6.93
CA PHE A 47 14.76 -7.06 5.64
C PHE A 47 13.22 -7.12 5.78
N LYS A 48 12.71 -7.98 6.66
CA LYS A 48 11.28 -8.04 6.98
C LYS A 48 10.77 -6.71 7.54
N THR A 49 11.46 -6.13 8.52
CA THR A 49 11.12 -4.82 9.10
C THR A 49 11.14 -3.70 8.06
N LEU A 50 12.15 -3.71 7.17
CA LEU A 50 12.22 -2.77 6.06
C LEU A 50 10.95 -2.85 5.21
N ARG A 51 10.62 -4.05 4.71
CA ARG A 51 9.47 -4.28 3.82
C ARG A 51 8.14 -3.92 4.44
N GLU A 52 7.90 -4.30 5.70
CA GLU A 52 6.64 -3.98 6.39
C GLU A 52 6.46 -2.46 6.54
N SER A 53 7.53 -1.77 6.92
CA SER A 53 7.50 -0.30 7.11
C SER A 53 7.38 0.43 5.77
N LEU A 54 8.12 -0.01 4.74
CA LEU A 54 8.04 0.54 3.39
C LEU A 54 6.67 0.31 2.76
N GLY A 55 6.09 -0.88 2.93
CA GLY A 55 4.76 -1.21 2.46
C GLY A 55 3.71 -0.28 3.06
N GLY A 56 3.77 -0.04 4.38
CA GLY A 56 2.87 0.93 5.05
C GLY A 56 3.03 2.36 4.53
N ALA A 57 4.26 2.82 4.35
CA ALA A 57 4.55 4.15 3.82
C ALA A 57 4.03 4.36 2.38
N ILE A 58 4.24 3.35 1.52
CA ILE A 58 3.77 3.36 0.14
C ILE A 58 2.24 3.35 0.08
N LEU A 59 1.59 2.55 0.94
CA LEU A 59 0.13 2.46 0.99
C LEU A 59 -0.49 3.78 1.44
N LEU A 60 0.05 4.42 2.48
CA LEU A 60 -0.39 5.75 2.91
C LEU A 60 -0.20 6.80 1.81
N GLY A 61 0.97 6.82 1.17
CA GLY A 61 1.22 7.74 0.06
C GLY A 61 0.27 7.49 -1.11
N LEU A 62 -0.09 6.23 -1.39
CA LEU A 62 -1.05 5.87 -2.42
C LEU A 62 -2.46 6.38 -2.12
N GLU A 63 -2.94 6.26 -0.89
CA GLU A 63 -4.25 6.78 -0.49
C GLU A 63 -4.34 8.30 -0.74
N LEU A 64 -3.26 9.04 -0.46
CA LEU A 64 -3.17 10.47 -0.71
C LEU A 64 -3.09 10.82 -2.19
N LEU A 65 -2.29 10.09 -2.98
CA LEU A 65 -2.17 10.32 -4.42
C LEU A 65 -3.48 9.98 -5.16
N VAL A 66 -4.16 8.91 -4.76
CA VAL A 66 -5.47 8.56 -5.32
C VAL A 66 -6.49 9.67 -5.06
N ALA A 67 -6.46 10.31 -3.88
CA ALA A 67 -7.30 11.47 -3.61
C ALA A 67 -7.00 12.63 -4.57
N ALA A 68 -5.72 12.92 -4.86
CA ALA A 68 -5.32 13.94 -5.83
C ALA A 68 -5.87 13.63 -7.24
N ASP A 69 -5.78 12.38 -7.67
CA ASP A 69 -6.27 11.93 -8.98
C ASP A 69 -7.79 12.06 -9.11
N ILE A 70 -8.54 11.72 -8.05
CA ILE A 70 -10.00 11.92 -8.02
C ILE A 70 -10.33 13.42 -8.17
N VAL A 71 -9.65 14.31 -7.45
CA VAL A 71 -9.88 15.75 -7.58
C VAL A 71 -9.58 16.22 -9.00
N LYS A 72 -8.43 15.82 -9.56
CA LYS A 72 -7.98 16.19 -10.91
C LYS A 72 -8.98 15.75 -11.98
N THR A 73 -9.57 14.56 -11.86
CA THR A 73 -10.56 14.05 -12.82
C THR A 73 -11.91 14.76 -12.76
N VAL A 74 -12.32 15.28 -11.60
CA VAL A 74 -13.57 16.03 -11.45
C VAL A 74 -13.48 17.44 -12.02
N THR A 75 -12.27 18.02 -12.05
CA THR A 75 -12.09 19.46 -12.29
C THR A 75 -11.48 19.78 -13.64
N SER A 76 -10.91 18.79 -14.32
CA SER A 76 -10.33 18.94 -15.66
C SER A 76 -11.35 18.56 -16.73
N THR A 77 -11.49 19.36 -17.78
CA THR A 77 -12.10 18.90 -19.04
C THR A 77 -11.19 17.82 -19.61
N PRO A 78 -11.60 16.54 -19.66
CA PRO A 78 -10.68 15.44 -19.89
C PRO A 78 -10.04 15.55 -21.28
N SER A 79 -8.73 15.77 -21.31
CA SER A 79 -7.87 15.47 -22.45
C SER A 79 -7.53 13.98 -22.41
N LEU A 80 -7.87 13.24 -23.47
CA LEU A 80 -7.53 11.82 -23.59
C LEU A 80 -6.02 11.56 -23.44
N THR A 81 -5.19 12.54 -23.80
CA THR A 81 -3.74 12.46 -23.70
C THR A 81 -3.25 12.47 -22.25
N ASP A 82 -3.79 13.36 -21.41
CA ASP A 82 -3.36 13.48 -20.01
C ASP A 82 -3.78 12.24 -19.19
N ALA A 83 -5.00 11.75 -19.44
CA ALA A 83 -5.48 10.51 -18.85
C ALA A 83 -4.65 9.29 -19.30
N ALA A 84 -4.24 9.24 -20.57
CA ALA A 84 -3.41 8.15 -21.09
C ALA A 84 -2.00 8.16 -20.48
N VAL A 85 -1.37 9.33 -20.34
CA VAL A 85 -0.04 9.44 -19.69
C VAL A 85 -0.11 8.98 -18.23
N LEU A 86 -1.12 9.44 -17.49
CA LEU A 86 -1.34 9.02 -16.10
C LEU A 86 -1.56 7.49 -16.01
N GLY A 87 -2.42 6.94 -16.88
CA GLY A 87 -2.68 5.51 -16.93
C GLY A 87 -1.42 4.67 -17.20
N VAL A 88 -0.54 5.14 -18.10
CA VAL A 88 0.74 4.47 -18.38
C VAL A 88 1.67 4.50 -17.16
N ILE A 89 1.77 5.63 -16.45
CA ILE A 89 2.60 5.74 -15.24
C ILE A 89 2.10 4.77 -14.15
N VAL A 90 0.79 4.71 -13.92
CA VAL A 90 0.18 3.79 -12.93
C VAL A 90 0.42 2.34 -13.33
N LEU A 91 0.31 2.00 -14.62
CA LEU A 91 0.56 0.65 -15.12
C LEU A 91 2.02 0.22 -14.88
N ILE A 92 2.99 1.09 -15.24
CA ILE A 92 4.42 0.83 -15.02
C ILE A 92 4.69 0.58 -13.54
N ARG A 93 4.14 1.43 -12.65
CA ARG A 93 4.29 1.27 -11.21
C ARG A 93 3.76 -0.07 -10.72
N THR A 94 2.58 -0.47 -11.19
CA THR A 94 1.94 -1.73 -10.80
C THR A 94 2.79 -2.93 -11.21
N VAL A 95 3.29 -2.95 -12.45
CA VAL A 95 4.12 -4.04 -12.96
C VAL A 95 5.47 -4.11 -12.23
N LEU A 96 6.14 -2.99 -12.02
CA LEU A 96 7.43 -2.96 -11.30
C LEU A 96 7.27 -3.41 -9.85
N SER A 97 6.26 -2.91 -9.15
CA SER A 97 6.01 -3.31 -7.76
C SER A 97 5.67 -4.80 -7.66
N LEU A 98 4.88 -5.33 -8.60
CA LEU A 98 4.53 -6.74 -8.68
C LEU A 98 5.75 -7.63 -8.99
N SER A 99 6.61 -7.21 -9.92
CA SER A 99 7.83 -7.94 -10.30
C SER A 99 8.77 -8.12 -9.11
N ILE A 100 8.98 -7.05 -8.34
CA ILE A 100 9.83 -7.08 -7.13
C ILE A 100 9.22 -8.00 -6.06
N GLU A 101 7.90 -7.98 -5.88
CA GLU A 101 7.23 -8.86 -4.92
C GLU A 101 7.40 -10.35 -5.28
N ILE A 102 7.21 -10.68 -6.57
CA ILE A 102 7.37 -12.03 -7.10
C ILE A 102 8.82 -12.52 -6.98
N GLU A 103 9.80 -11.67 -7.31
CA GLU A 103 11.22 -12.02 -7.26
C GLU A 103 11.65 -12.44 -5.85
N ILE A 104 11.19 -11.70 -4.84
CA ILE A 104 11.59 -11.94 -3.45
C ILE A 104 10.82 -13.11 -2.82
N ASP A 105 9.52 -13.21 -3.09
CA ASP A 105 8.67 -14.20 -2.44
C ASP A 105 8.59 -15.53 -3.22
N GLY A 106 9.08 -15.55 -4.46
CA GLY A 106 9.05 -16.69 -5.37
C GLY A 106 7.63 -17.10 -5.82
N VAL A 107 6.59 -16.41 -5.38
CA VAL A 107 5.19 -16.69 -5.72
C VAL A 107 4.40 -15.40 -5.90
N ALA A 108 3.54 -15.39 -6.92
CA ALA A 108 2.68 -14.25 -7.19
C ALA A 108 1.68 -13.97 -6.06
N PRO A 109 1.33 -12.69 -5.81
CA PRO A 109 0.48 -12.30 -4.68
C PRO A 109 -0.92 -12.91 -4.75
N TRP A 110 -1.50 -13.08 -5.94
CA TRP A 110 -2.79 -13.76 -6.11
C TRP A 110 -2.74 -15.24 -5.69
N ARG A 111 -1.58 -15.89 -5.86
CA ARG A 111 -1.38 -17.29 -5.45
C ARG A 111 -1.28 -17.41 -3.93
N LYS A 112 -0.68 -16.44 -3.24
CA LYS A 112 -0.70 -16.38 -1.77
C LYS A 112 -2.13 -16.22 -1.26
N ALA A 113 -2.88 -15.24 -1.79
CA ALA A 113 -4.25 -14.96 -1.38
C ALA A 113 -5.18 -16.18 -1.50
N LEU A 114 -5.03 -16.96 -2.58
CA LEU A 114 -5.79 -18.19 -2.80
C LEU A 114 -5.45 -19.32 -1.82
N VAL A 115 -4.24 -19.35 -1.26
CA VAL A 115 -3.80 -20.38 -0.29
C VAL A 115 -4.18 -20.01 1.14
N THR A 116 -4.14 -18.72 1.52
CA THR A 116 -4.52 -18.26 2.87
C THR A 116 -6.03 -18.18 3.07
N GLY A 117 -6.82 -17.89 2.03
CA GLY A 117 -8.29 -17.77 2.11
C GLY A 117 -9.00 -18.98 2.73
N PRO A 118 -8.76 -20.22 2.26
CA PRO A 118 -9.32 -21.43 2.84
C PRO A 118 -8.92 -21.66 4.29
N GLN A 119 -7.70 -21.28 4.68
CA GLN A 119 -7.19 -21.46 6.05
C GLN A 119 -7.82 -20.49 7.05
N VAL A 120 -8.07 -19.24 6.63
CA VAL A 120 -8.78 -18.24 7.44
C VAL A 120 -10.24 -18.63 7.62
N LEU A 121 -10.91 -19.08 6.56
CA LEU A 121 -12.29 -19.59 6.62
C LEU A 121 -12.39 -20.84 7.52
N ALA A 122 -11.47 -21.80 7.37
CA ALA A 122 -11.42 -23.00 8.21
C ALA A 122 -11.08 -22.68 9.69
N ARG A 123 -10.36 -21.59 9.96
CA ARG A 123 -10.10 -21.12 11.33
C ARG A 123 -11.35 -20.45 11.92
N ALA A 124 -12.00 -19.58 11.16
CA ALA A 124 -13.24 -18.93 11.54
C ALA A 124 -14.36 -19.95 11.83
N ALA A 125 -14.50 -20.97 10.99
CA ALA A 125 -15.46 -22.06 11.20
C ALA A 125 -15.19 -22.87 12.48
N ARG A 126 -13.92 -23.15 12.80
CA ARG A 126 -13.54 -23.86 14.03
C ARG A 126 -13.75 -23.03 15.30
N SER A 127 -13.53 -21.71 15.25
CA SER A 127 -13.83 -20.82 16.38
C SER A 127 -15.32 -20.71 16.66
N SER A 128 -16.18 -20.74 15.64
CA SER A 128 -17.63 -20.75 15.82
C SER A 128 -18.16 -22.10 16.33
N ALA A 129 -17.52 -23.21 15.93
CA ALA A 129 -17.89 -24.55 16.40
C ALA A 129 -17.43 -24.86 17.83
N GLY A 130 -16.43 -24.15 18.35
CA GLY A 130 -15.95 -24.29 19.73
C GLY A 130 -16.70 -23.43 20.75
N GLN A 131 -17.70 -22.65 20.32
CA GLN A 131 -18.50 -21.76 21.15
C GLN A 131 -19.87 -22.41 21.45
N GLU A 132 -19.87 -23.63 21.99
CA GLU A 132 -21.06 -24.21 22.63
C GLU A 132 -21.34 -23.45 23.95
N PRO A 133 -22.56 -22.94 24.18
CA PRO A 133 -22.90 -22.22 25.40
C PRO A 133 -23.01 -23.19 26.58
N ALA A 134 -21.96 -23.27 27.39
CA ALA A 134 -22.02 -23.82 28.73
C ALA A 134 -22.58 -22.78 29.72
N SER A 135 -23.89 -22.52 29.66
CA SER A 135 -24.73 -21.93 30.72
C SER A 135 -26.17 -21.98 30.19
N ASP A 136 -27.14 -22.68 30.78
CA ASP A 136 -27.56 -22.57 32.17
C ASP A 136 -28.00 -23.92 32.75
N ARG A 137 -27.64 -24.10 34.03
CA ARG A 137 -28.37 -24.93 34.98
C ARG A 137 -29.57 -24.16 35.50
#